data_AF-A0A183NK71-F1
#
_entry.id   AF-A0A183NK71-F1
#
_cell.length_a   1.000
_cell.length_b   1.000
_cell.length_c   1.000
_cell.angle_alpha   90.00
_cell.angle_beta   90.00
_cell.angle_gamma   90.00
#
_symmetry.space_group_name_H-M   'P 1'
#
loop_
_entity.id
_entity.type
_entity.pdbx_description
1 polymer ?
#
loop_
_entity_poly.entity_id
_entity_poly.type
_entity_poly.pdbx_seq_one_letter_code
_entity_poly.pdbx_strand_id
1 'polypeptide(L)'
;MAPSVEKTMTDLEMGLLHLQQNIDIPEITLSVHPLVAQVIKQRAEEGKRAKTSDFEDKLDDAQFLNALQSGVNRWIKEIQKLDRDPSSGTALQEITFWLNLERSLFRIQEKRESLEVTLTLDILKHAKRFHALVSFDTDTGTVNDYNPLMKDFPLNDLLSATELDKIRLAVQSIFTHLRKIRNTKYPLQRALRLIEAISRDLTSQLLKVLGTRRLMHMPFEEFERVMAACFEVFSTWDDEYDRLQSLMRDIIKKKRDEQLRMIWRSNPAHRRLQLRLDQMRK
;
A
#
# COMPACT_ATOMS: atom_id res chain seq x y z
N MET A 1 27.20 -9.18 20.58
CA MET A 1 26.79 -7.81 20.92
C MET A 1 26.84 -6.87 19.72
N ALA A 2 27.94 -6.79 18.96
CA ALA A 2 28.02 -5.96 17.74
C ALA A 2 26.90 -6.16 16.69
N PRO A 3 26.50 -7.39 16.30
CA PRO A 3 25.46 -7.57 15.27
C PRO A 3 24.04 -7.24 15.74
N SER A 4 23.77 -7.26 17.06
CA SER A 4 22.46 -6.82 17.58
C SER A 4 22.37 -5.30 17.59
N VAL A 5 23.48 -4.61 17.85
CA VAL A 5 23.56 -3.14 17.79
C VAL A 5 23.45 -2.67 16.35
N GLU A 6 24.12 -3.32 15.39
CA GLU A 6 23.98 -3.02 13.96
C GLU A 6 22.54 -3.24 13.48
N LYS A 7 21.87 -4.31 13.92
CA LYS A 7 20.43 -4.52 13.66
C LYS A 7 19.58 -3.39 14.23
N THR A 8 19.76 -3.04 15.51
CA THR A 8 18.98 -1.94 16.11
C THR A 8 19.26 -0.59 15.44
N MET A 9 20.48 -0.38 14.94
CA MET A 9 20.87 0.84 14.25
C MET A 9 20.32 0.90 12.84
N THR A 10 20.27 -0.23 12.12
CA THR A 10 19.55 -0.32 10.84
C THR A 10 18.04 -0.18 11.04
N ASP A 11 17.46 -0.76 12.08
CA ASP A 11 16.03 -0.58 12.41
C ASP A 11 15.71 0.90 12.75
N LEU A 12 16.62 1.60 13.44
CA LEU A 12 16.51 3.04 13.73
C LEU A 12 16.68 3.91 12.49
N GLU A 13 17.67 3.63 11.64
CA GLU A 13 17.83 4.32 10.35
C GLU A 13 16.60 4.13 9.46
N MET A 14 16.03 2.92 9.45
CA MET A 14 14.78 2.63 8.76
C MET A 14 13.59 3.41 9.35
N GLY A 15 13.51 3.52 10.69
CA GLY A 15 12.50 4.32 11.39
C GLY A 15 12.63 5.83 11.14
N LEU A 16 13.85 6.34 11.02
CA LEU A 16 14.12 7.74 10.70
C LEU A 16 13.85 8.05 9.21
N LEU A 17 14.25 7.17 8.30
CA LEU A 17 13.88 7.25 6.88
C LEU A 17 12.35 7.25 6.70
N HIS A 18 11.64 6.44 7.49
CA HIS A 18 10.19 6.39 7.51
C HIS A 18 9.57 7.75 7.94
N LEU A 19 10.14 8.42 8.94
CA LEU A 19 9.74 9.77 9.38
C LEU A 19 10.09 10.86 8.35
N GLN A 20 11.23 10.75 7.67
CA GLN A 20 11.71 11.79 6.74
C GLN A 20 10.97 11.80 5.39
N GLN A 21 10.21 10.75 5.06
CA GLN A 21 9.68 10.50 3.72
C GLN A 21 8.21 10.90 3.51
N ASN A 22 7.58 11.68 4.39
CA ASN A 22 6.18 12.15 4.23
C ASN A 22 5.23 10.98 3.86
N ILE A 23 5.26 9.89 4.64
CA ILE A 23 4.40 8.72 4.49
C ILE A 23 3.12 8.88 5.36
N ASP A 24 3.02 9.97 6.10
CA ASP A 24 1.83 10.29 6.88
C ASP A 24 0.67 10.60 5.95
N ILE A 25 -0.28 9.67 5.96
CA ILE A 25 -1.62 9.93 5.47
C ILE A 25 -2.21 11.00 6.40
N PRO A 26 -2.60 12.17 5.89
CA PRO A 26 -3.19 13.21 6.73
C PRO A 26 -4.42 12.66 7.43
N GLU A 27 -4.52 12.87 8.75
CA GLU A 27 -5.69 12.42 9.50
C GLU A 27 -6.95 13.10 8.96
N ILE A 28 -7.83 12.31 8.35
CA ILE A 28 -9.08 12.83 7.80
C ILE A 28 -10.03 13.16 8.96
N THR A 29 -10.27 14.45 9.14
CA THR A 29 -11.34 14.95 9.99
C THR A 29 -12.60 15.15 9.16
N LEU A 30 -13.61 14.29 9.38
CA LEU A 30 -14.95 14.47 8.83
C LEU A 30 -15.62 15.64 9.56
N SER A 31 -15.51 16.84 9.00
CA SER A 31 -16.17 18.03 9.57
C SER A 31 -17.68 17.95 9.34
N VAL A 32 -18.44 17.84 10.43
CA VAL A 32 -19.91 17.82 10.42
C VAL A 32 -20.46 19.24 10.40
N HIS A 33 -21.66 19.41 9.83
CA HIS A 33 -22.31 20.72 9.79
C HIS A 33 -22.62 21.23 11.23
N PRO A 34 -22.31 22.49 11.58
CA PRO A 34 -22.46 23.02 12.94
C PRO A 34 -23.86 22.88 13.52
N LEU A 35 -24.90 23.08 12.72
CA LEU A 35 -26.30 22.87 13.12
C LEU A 35 -26.58 21.44 13.56
N VAL A 36 -26.02 20.44 12.87
CA VAL A 36 -26.24 19.02 13.21
C VAL A 36 -25.52 18.69 14.51
N ALA A 37 -24.28 19.16 14.68
CA ALA A 37 -23.54 19.01 15.93
C ALA A 37 -24.26 19.69 17.12
N GLN A 38 -24.86 20.87 16.91
CA GLN A 38 -25.57 21.61 17.94
C GLN A 38 -26.86 20.90 18.37
N VAL A 39 -27.64 20.36 17.43
CA VAL A 39 -28.87 19.61 17.72
C VAL A 39 -28.55 18.29 18.43
N ILE A 40 -27.46 17.61 18.03
CA ILE A 40 -26.99 16.41 18.71
C ILE A 40 -26.58 16.73 20.15
N LYS A 41 -25.88 17.83 20.38
CA LYS A 41 -25.48 18.26 21.72
C LYS A 41 -26.67 18.60 22.61
N GLN A 42 -27.67 19.34 22.10
CA GLN A 42 -28.90 19.63 22.85
C GLN A 42 -29.66 18.36 23.23
N ARG A 43 -29.81 17.40 22.30
CA ARG A 43 -30.51 16.15 22.61
C ARG A 43 -29.71 15.24 23.53
N ALA A 44 -28.38 15.26 23.46
CA ALA A 44 -27.52 14.56 24.40
C ALA A 44 -27.64 15.14 25.82
N GLU A 45 -27.75 16.47 25.97
CA GLU A 45 -28.02 17.15 27.25
C GLU A 45 -29.41 16.79 27.82
N GLU A 46 -30.38 16.49 26.96
CA GLU A 46 -31.71 15.98 27.33
C GLU A 46 -31.75 14.45 27.57
N GLY A 47 -30.61 13.75 27.46
CA GLY A 47 -30.53 12.29 27.63
C GLY A 47 -31.20 11.47 26.52
N LYS A 48 -31.51 12.09 25.38
CA LYS A 48 -32.18 11.44 24.23
C LYS A 48 -31.22 11.32 23.04
N ARG A 49 -31.32 10.21 22.31
CA ARG A 49 -30.64 10.08 21.01
C ARG A 49 -31.34 10.98 19.98
N ALA A 50 -30.56 11.81 19.28
CA ALA A 50 -31.04 12.62 18.17
C ALA A 50 -31.61 11.71 17.07
N LYS A 51 -32.77 12.08 16.53
CA LYS A 51 -33.47 11.34 15.47
C LYS A 51 -33.68 12.24 14.24
N THR A 52 -33.90 11.63 13.09
CA THR A 52 -34.24 12.33 11.84
C THR A 52 -35.51 13.18 11.95
N SER A 53 -36.43 12.83 12.85
CA SER A 53 -37.65 13.60 13.16
C SER A 53 -37.35 15.00 13.72
N ASP A 54 -36.19 15.21 14.34
CA ASP A 54 -35.82 16.49 14.95
C ASP A 54 -35.39 17.54 13.91
N PHE A 55 -35.26 17.12 12.65
CA PHE A 55 -34.87 17.96 11.52
C PHE A 55 -36.03 18.16 10.53
N GLU A 56 -37.25 17.69 10.83
CA GLU A 56 -38.40 17.75 9.90
C GLU A 56 -38.66 19.17 9.36
N ASP A 57 -38.59 20.21 10.20
CA ASP A 57 -38.77 21.61 9.80
C ASP A 57 -37.65 22.15 8.88
N LYS A 58 -36.51 21.46 8.82
CA LYS A 58 -35.33 21.83 8.01
C LYS A 58 -35.06 20.87 6.86
N LEU A 59 -35.89 19.84 6.69
CA LEU A 59 -35.78 18.89 5.58
C LEU A 59 -36.16 19.52 4.23
N ASP A 60 -36.96 20.58 4.23
CA ASP A 60 -37.35 21.32 3.02
C ASP A 60 -36.39 22.47 2.66
N ASP A 61 -35.43 22.80 3.52
CA ASP A 61 -34.46 23.85 3.26
C ASP A 61 -33.39 23.39 2.26
N ALA A 62 -33.56 23.81 1.01
CA ALA A 62 -32.64 23.51 -0.08
C ALA A 62 -31.20 24.03 0.18
N GLN A 63 -31.02 25.13 0.93
CA GLN A 63 -29.68 25.65 1.26
C GLN A 63 -28.97 24.74 2.25
N PHE A 64 -29.68 24.30 3.30
CA PHE A 64 -29.15 23.36 4.29
C PHE A 64 -28.78 22.01 3.67
N LEU A 65 -29.66 21.44 2.82
CA LEU A 65 -29.38 20.18 2.14
C LEU A 65 -28.20 20.27 1.16
N ASN A 66 -28.05 21.40 0.46
CA ASN A 66 -26.89 21.64 -0.40
C ASN A 66 -25.59 21.76 0.41
N ALA A 67 -25.63 22.41 1.57
CA ALA A 67 -24.49 22.50 2.48
C ALA A 67 -24.06 21.13 2.99
N LEU A 68 -25.01 20.28 3.42
CA LEU A 68 -24.74 18.90 3.83
C LEU A 68 -24.15 18.06 2.68
N GLN A 69 -24.73 18.15 1.48
CA GLN A 69 -24.21 17.45 0.31
C GLN A 69 -22.79 17.91 -0.06
N SER A 70 -22.50 19.21 0.06
CA SER A 70 -21.15 19.73 -0.17
C SER A 70 -20.15 19.20 0.86
N GLY A 71 -20.58 19.02 2.12
CA GLY A 71 -19.80 18.39 3.19
C GLY A 71 -19.48 16.93 2.87
N VAL A 72 -20.48 16.15 2.47
CA VAL A 72 -20.28 14.74 2.05
C VAL A 72 -19.37 14.65 0.83
N ASN A 73 -19.54 15.52 -0.18
CA ASN A 73 -18.64 15.56 -1.34
C ASN A 73 -17.20 15.92 -0.95
N ARG A 74 -17.01 16.76 0.08
CA ARG A 74 -15.68 17.06 0.62
C ARG A 74 -15.09 15.84 1.31
N TRP A 75 -15.90 15.09 2.08
CA TRP A 75 -15.47 13.82 2.66
C TRP A 75 -15.04 12.81 1.59
N ILE A 76 -15.83 12.67 0.51
CA ILE A 76 -15.49 11.81 -0.64
C ILE A 76 -14.15 12.26 -1.26
N LYS A 77 -13.95 13.55 -1.50
CA LYS A 77 -12.67 14.06 -2.05
C LYS A 77 -11.48 13.80 -1.14
N GLU A 78 -11.64 13.95 0.17
CA GLU A 78 -10.56 13.64 1.14
C GLU A 78 -10.26 12.14 1.17
N ILE A 79 -11.27 11.27 1.05
CA ILE A 79 -11.08 9.82 0.95
C ILE A 79 -10.42 9.45 -0.38
N GLN A 80 -10.79 10.08 -1.49
CA GLN A 80 -10.18 9.84 -2.81
C GLN A 80 -8.73 10.33 -2.90
N LYS A 81 -8.38 11.41 -2.19
CA LYS A 81 -6.98 11.88 -2.07
C LYS A 81 -6.05 10.88 -1.40
N LEU A 82 -6.60 9.88 -0.72
CA LEU A 82 -5.80 8.83 -0.11
C LEU A 82 -5.15 7.91 -1.14
N ASP A 83 -5.57 7.89 -2.40
CA ASP A 83 -4.95 7.03 -3.42
C ASP A 83 -3.69 7.68 -3.99
N ARG A 84 -2.51 7.20 -3.55
CA ARG A 84 -1.20 7.66 -4.05
C ARG A 84 -0.79 6.85 -5.27
N ASP A 85 -0.23 7.55 -6.27
CA ASP A 85 0.39 6.91 -7.44
C ASP A 85 1.62 6.08 -7.00
N PRO A 86 1.63 4.76 -7.22
CA PRO A 86 2.74 3.86 -6.83
C PRO A 86 4.00 4.04 -7.70
N SER A 87 4.03 4.99 -8.62
CA SER A 87 5.17 5.23 -9.52
C SER A 87 6.42 5.78 -8.80
N SER A 88 6.27 6.34 -7.60
CA SER A 88 7.35 7.04 -6.88
C SER A 88 7.48 6.56 -5.43
N GLY A 89 8.28 5.49 -5.24
CA GLY A 89 8.70 5.03 -3.92
C GLY A 89 9.47 3.70 -3.89
N THR A 90 9.93 3.30 -2.70
CA THR A 90 10.44 1.95 -2.41
C THR A 90 9.27 1.00 -2.10
N ALA A 91 9.50 -0.31 -2.17
CA ALA A 91 8.44 -1.27 -1.85
C ALA A 91 8.02 -1.17 -0.37
N LEU A 92 8.96 -0.83 0.53
CA LEU A 92 8.65 -0.56 1.94
C LEU A 92 7.71 0.65 2.11
N GLN A 93 7.92 1.73 1.36
CA GLN A 93 7.04 2.89 1.39
C GLN A 93 5.63 2.52 0.95
N GLU A 94 5.50 1.70 -0.09
CA GLU A 94 4.20 1.26 -0.58
C GLU A 94 3.48 0.38 0.47
N ILE A 95 4.17 -0.61 1.05
CA ILE A 95 3.60 -1.47 2.11
C ILE A 95 3.17 -0.64 3.31
N THR A 96 4.01 0.30 3.73
CA THR A 96 3.73 1.14 4.91
C THR A 96 2.58 2.11 4.64
N PHE A 97 2.51 2.66 3.43
CA PHE A 97 1.37 3.45 2.99
C PHE A 97 0.08 2.63 3.05
N TRP A 98 0.07 1.38 2.60
CA TRP A 98 -1.12 0.53 2.68
C TRP A 98 -1.54 0.21 4.12
N LEU A 99 -0.59 -0.05 5.01
CA LEU A 99 -0.85 -0.23 6.45
C LEU A 99 -1.40 1.05 7.11
N ASN A 100 -0.85 2.21 6.75
CA ASN A 100 -1.36 3.49 7.23
C ASN A 100 -2.73 3.80 6.64
N LEU A 101 -2.99 3.38 5.40
CA LEU A 101 -4.27 3.54 4.73
C LEU A 101 -5.33 2.69 5.40
N GLU A 102 -5.01 1.43 5.73
CA GLU A 102 -5.87 0.55 6.53
C GLU A 102 -6.26 1.20 7.86
N ARG A 103 -5.29 1.69 8.63
CA ARG A 103 -5.56 2.38 9.90
C ARG A 103 -6.42 3.64 9.72
N SER A 104 -6.11 4.43 8.70
CA SER A 104 -6.84 5.65 8.40
C SER A 104 -8.28 5.35 7.98
N LEU A 105 -8.49 4.30 7.20
CA LEU A 105 -9.82 3.85 6.80
C LEU A 105 -10.60 3.23 7.95
N PHE A 106 -9.95 2.47 8.83
CA PHE A 106 -10.59 1.96 10.04
C PHE A 106 -11.10 3.12 10.91
N ARG A 107 -10.29 4.18 11.07
CA ARG A 107 -10.70 5.42 11.75
C ARG A 107 -11.83 6.14 11.02
N ILE A 108 -11.81 6.18 9.68
CA ILE A 108 -12.92 6.73 8.89
C ILE A 108 -14.19 5.90 9.09
N GLN A 109 -14.08 4.58 9.18
CA GLN A 109 -15.20 3.68 9.41
C GLN A 109 -15.79 3.88 10.81
N GLU A 110 -14.95 4.00 11.86
CA GLU A 110 -15.41 4.38 13.20
C GLU A 110 -16.11 5.76 13.21
N LYS A 111 -15.52 6.76 12.53
CA LYS A 111 -16.17 8.07 12.41
C LYS A 111 -17.44 8.01 11.56
N ARG A 112 -17.55 7.09 10.62
CA ARG A 112 -18.78 6.86 9.86
C ARG A 112 -19.87 6.27 10.73
N GLU A 113 -19.52 5.32 11.60
CA GLU A 113 -20.42 4.74 12.61
C GLU A 113 -20.81 5.74 13.71
N SER A 114 -20.15 6.90 13.77
CA SER A 114 -20.57 7.98 14.66
C SER A 114 -22.00 8.41 14.36
N LEU A 115 -22.70 8.77 15.43
CA LEU A 115 -24.09 9.23 15.37
C LEU A 115 -24.22 10.46 14.48
N GLU A 116 -23.21 11.34 14.49
CA GLU A 116 -23.20 12.59 13.73
C GLU A 116 -23.20 12.34 12.22
N VAL A 117 -22.32 11.46 11.75
CA VAL A 117 -22.20 11.13 10.32
C VAL A 117 -23.41 10.29 9.87
N THR A 118 -23.81 9.30 10.66
CA THR A 118 -24.99 8.46 10.33
C THR A 118 -26.25 9.33 10.21
N LEU A 119 -26.47 10.26 11.14
CA LEU A 119 -27.61 11.17 11.11
C LEU A 119 -27.57 12.09 9.88
N THR A 120 -26.41 12.63 9.50
CA THR A 120 -26.30 13.43 8.26
C THR A 120 -26.64 12.63 7.00
N LEU A 121 -26.21 11.36 6.93
CA LEU A 121 -26.52 10.48 5.81
C LEU A 121 -28.00 10.11 5.76
N ASP A 122 -28.61 9.86 6.92
CA ASP A 122 -30.05 9.57 7.04
C ASP A 122 -30.92 10.78 6.66
N ILE A 123 -30.52 11.99 7.03
CA ILE A 123 -31.18 13.25 6.60
C ILE A 123 -31.14 13.37 5.08
N LEU A 124 -29.97 13.16 4.45
CA LEU A 124 -29.83 13.21 2.98
C LEU A 124 -30.63 12.11 2.27
N LYS A 125 -30.78 10.94 2.90
CA LYS A 125 -31.60 9.83 2.41
C LYS A 125 -33.10 10.16 2.47
N HIS A 126 -33.57 10.73 3.57
CA HIS A 126 -34.96 11.21 3.69
C HIS A 126 -35.28 12.33 2.68
N ALA A 127 -34.31 13.21 2.40
CA ALA A 127 -34.42 14.27 1.40
C ALA A 127 -34.28 13.79 -0.07
N LYS A 128 -34.29 12.47 -0.34
CA LYS A 128 -34.16 11.85 -1.67
C LYS A 128 -32.87 12.17 -2.44
N ARG A 129 -31.78 12.55 -1.77
CA ARG A 129 -30.48 12.86 -2.41
C ARG A 129 -29.53 11.66 -2.39
N PHE A 130 -29.83 10.65 -3.20
CA PHE A 130 -29.12 9.36 -3.20
C PHE A 130 -27.71 9.36 -3.81
N HIS A 131 -27.40 10.31 -4.72
CA HIS A 131 -26.10 10.32 -5.40
C HIS A 131 -24.89 10.42 -4.45
N ALA A 132 -24.98 11.26 -3.41
CA ALA A 132 -23.88 11.41 -2.45
C ALA A 132 -23.71 10.18 -1.55
N LEU A 133 -24.82 9.49 -1.22
CA LEU A 133 -24.82 8.28 -0.40
C LEU A 133 -24.19 7.11 -1.15
N VAL A 134 -24.62 6.86 -2.38
CA VAL A 134 -24.13 5.76 -3.21
C VAL A 134 -22.63 5.94 -3.50
N SER A 135 -22.17 7.15 -3.83
CA SER A 135 -20.76 7.42 -4.07
C SER A 135 -19.89 7.22 -2.82
N PHE A 136 -20.37 7.61 -1.63
CA PHE A 136 -19.64 7.40 -0.38
C PHE A 136 -19.53 5.91 -0.02
N ASP A 137 -20.56 5.10 -0.30
CA ASP A 137 -20.55 3.66 -0.04
C ASP A 137 -19.62 2.86 -0.97
N THR A 138 -19.56 3.20 -2.27
CA THR A 138 -18.70 2.47 -3.22
C THR A 138 -17.21 2.67 -2.96
N ASP A 139 -16.78 3.85 -2.54
CA ASP A 139 -15.36 4.18 -2.40
C ASP A 139 -14.72 3.53 -1.17
N THR A 140 -15.49 3.24 -0.11
CA THR A 140 -14.97 2.56 1.10
C THR A 140 -14.75 1.04 0.93
N GLY A 141 -15.41 0.39 -0.05
CA GLY A 141 -15.38 -1.07 -0.18
C GLY A 141 -14.12 -1.66 -0.81
N THR A 142 -13.36 -0.86 -1.56
CA THR A 142 -12.26 -1.35 -2.41
C THR A 142 -10.96 -1.65 -1.65
N VAL A 143 -10.76 -1.06 -0.47
CA VAL A 143 -9.47 -1.14 0.24
C VAL A 143 -9.37 -2.33 1.18
N ASN A 144 -10.49 -2.81 1.74
CA ASN A 144 -10.53 -4.05 2.52
C ASN A 144 -10.07 -5.27 1.69
N ASP A 145 -10.27 -5.21 0.37
CA ASP A 145 -9.86 -6.27 -0.57
C ASP A 145 -8.33 -6.37 -0.74
N TYR A 146 -7.55 -5.35 -0.35
CA TYR A 146 -6.08 -5.32 -0.51
C TYR A 146 -5.31 -5.71 0.77
N ASN A 147 -6.00 -5.75 1.91
CA ASN A 147 -5.41 -5.99 3.21
C ASN A 147 -4.63 -7.33 3.32
N PRO A 148 -5.13 -8.47 2.78
CA PRO A 148 -4.40 -9.74 2.85
C PRO A 148 -3.05 -9.77 2.13
N LEU A 149 -2.84 -8.85 1.18
CA LEU A 149 -1.61 -8.73 0.39
C LEU A 149 -0.57 -7.82 1.06
N MET A 150 -1.00 -6.82 1.82
CA MET A 150 -0.08 -5.83 2.40
C MET A 150 0.29 -6.17 3.85
N LYS A 151 -0.55 -6.97 4.52
CA LYS A 151 -0.28 -7.46 5.87
C LYS A 151 0.81 -8.54 5.88
N ASP A 152 1.73 -8.43 6.85
CA ASP A 152 2.84 -9.37 7.08
C ASP A 152 3.73 -9.58 5.85
N PHE A 153 4.01 -8.52 5.09
CA PHE A 153 4.86 -8.63 3.90
C PHE A 153 6.34 -8.81 4.29
N PRO A 154 7.02 -9.89 3.83
CA PRO A 154 8.36 -10.26 4.30
C PRO A 154 9.48 -9.46 3.61
N LEU A 155 9.40 -8.13 3.59
CA LEU A 155 10.42 -7.27 3.00
C LEU A 155 11.60 -7.01 3.94
N ASN A 156 11.36 -7.07 5.26
CA ASN A 156 12.40 -6.88 6.27
C ASN A 156 13.51 -7.95 6.17
N ASP A 157 13.15 -9.16 5.74
CA ASP A 157 14.10 -10.25 5.53
C ASP A 157 15.10 -9.91 4.41
N LEU A 158 14.65 -9.19 3.37
CA LEU A 158 15.52 -8.73 2.28
C LEU A 158 16.41 -7.56 2.74
N LEU A 159 15.85 -6.60 3.48
CA LEU A 159 16.59 -5.40 3.89
C LEU A 159 17.64 -5.66 4.99
N SER A 160 17.41 -6.68 5.81
CA SER A 160 18.32 -7.08 6.90
C SER A 160 19.29 -8.19 6.51
N ALA A 161 19.20 -8.72 5.29
CA ALA A 161 20.07 -9.80 4.82
C ALA A 161 21.51 -9.33 4.60
N THR A 162 22.44 -9.94 5.32
CA THR A 162 23.89 -9.72 5.17
C THR A 162 24.58 -10.80 4.33
N GLU A 163 23.86 -11.88 4.00
CA GLU A 163 24.36 -13.05 3.27
C GLU A 163 23.54 -13.28 2.00
N LEU A 164 24.20 -13.73 0.93
CA LEU A 164 23.55 -13.99 -0.36
C LEU A 164 22.47 -15.08 -0.24
N ASP A 165 22.68 -16.09 0.60
CA ASP A 165 21.67 -17.13 0.88
C ASP A 165 20.41 -16.56 1.54
N LYS A 166 20.57 -15.60 2.45
CA LYS A 166 19.43 -14.93 3.10
C LYS A 166 18.67 -14.05 2.10
N ILE A 167 19.39 -13.39 1.19
CA ILE A 167 18.76 -12.63 0.09
C ILE A 167 17.93 -13.57 -0.79
N ARG A 168 18.48 -14.73 -1.18
CA ARG A 168 17.75 -15.75 -1.96
C ARG A 168 16.46 -16.20 -1.26
N LEU A 169 16.55 -16.56 0.02
CA LEU A 169 15.39 -17.00 0.80
C LEU A 169 14.35 -15.88 0.97
N ALA A 170 14.79 -14.64 1.19
CA ALA A 170 13.90 -13.48 1.28
C ALA A 170 13.16 -13.25 -0.03
N VAL A 171 13.84 -13.35 -1.18
CA VAL A 171 13.21 -13.26 -2.51
C VAL A 171 12.13 -14.33 -2.68
N GLN A 172 12.42 -15.58 -2.33
CA GLN A 172 11.42 -16.67 -2.40
C GLN A 172 10.21 -16.43 -1.48
N SER A 173 10.46 -15.94 -0.26
CA SER A 173 9.41 -15.61 0.71
C SER A 173 8.50 -14.49 0.18
N ILE A 174 9.10 -13.43 -0.38
CA ILE A 174 8.39 -12.30 -1.01
C ILE A 174 7.51 -12.79 -2.18
N PHE A 175 8.06 -13.58 -3.11
CA PHE A 175 7.28 -14.08 -4.24
C PHE A 175 6.17 -15.04 -3.82
N THR A 176 6.41 -15.86 -2.78
CA THR A 176 5.37 -16.73 -2.21
C THR A 176 4.22 -15.92 -1.62
N HIS A 177 4.52 -14.83 -0.91
CA HIS A 177 3.51 -13.90 -0.39
C HIS A 177 2.74 -13.20 -1.52
N LEU A 178 3.42 -12.75 -2.57
CA LEU A 178 2.81 -12.12 -3.75
C LEU A 178 1.80 -13.00 -4.49
N ARG A 179 1.82 -14.34 -4.32
CA ARG A 179 0.79 -15.22 -4.90
C ARG A 179 -0.61 -14.94 -4.34
N LYS A 180 -0.72 -14.30 -3.17
CA LYS A 180 -1.99 -13.85 -2.58
C LYS A 180 -2.73 -12.82 -3.46
N ILE A 181 -2.05 -12.21 -4.44
CA ILE A 181 -2.68 -11.32 -5.44
C ILE A 181 -3.90 -11.98 -6.09
N ARG A 182 -3.88 -13.31 -6.29
CA ARG A 182 -5.00 -14.06 -6.88
C ARG A 182 -6.34 -13.88 -6.15
N ASN A 183 -6.31 -13.70 -4.83
CA ASN A 183 -7.50 -13.58 -4.00
C ASN A 183 -7.88 -12.11 -3.72
N THR A 184 -7.02 -11.17 -4.10
CA THR A 184 -7.23 -9.73 -3.91
C THR A 184 -7.60 -9.08 -5.24
N LYS A 185 -8.38 -7.98 -5.23
CA LYS A 185 -8.68 -7.22 -6.46
C LYS A 185 -7.53 -6.27 -6.86
N TYR A 186 -6.31 -6.53 -6.42
CA TYR A 186 -5.19 -5.60 -6.55
C TYR A 186 -4.88 -5.32 -8.04
N PRO A 187 -4.74 -4.04 -8.46
CA PRO A 187 -4.51 -3.72 -9.86
C PRO A 187 -3.16 -4.25 -10.36
N LEU A 188 -3.19 -4.95 -11.50
CA LEU A 188 -1.99 -5.57 -12.09
C LEU A 188 -0.89 -4.55 -12.40
N GLN A 189 -1.24 -3.34 -12.82
CA GLN A 189 -0.26 -2.31 -13.13
C GLN A 189 0.51 -1.88 -11.88
N ARG A 190 -0.16 -1.76 -10.74
CA ARG A 190 0.49 -1.46 -9.46
C ARG A 190 1.38 -2.62 -9.01
N ALA A 191 0.93 -3.87 -9.22
CA ALA A 191 1.73 -5.06 -8.92
C ALA A 191 3.05 -5.10 -9.70
N LEU A 192 3.03 -4.74 -10.99
CA LEU A 192 4.26 -4.64 -11.78
C LEU A 192 5.22 -3.56 -11.23
N ARG A 193 4.69 -2.42 -10.78
CA ARG A 193 5.50 -1.36 -10.15
C ARG A 193 6.10 -1.80 -8.83
N LEU A 194 5.33 -2.50 -8.00
CA LEU A 194 5.81 -3.08 -6.75
C LEU A 194 6.96 -4.07 -7.00
N ILE A 195 6.85 -4.90 -8.04
CA ILE A 195 7.96 -5.81 -8.45
C ILE A 195 9.19 -5.02 -8.92
N GLU A 196 9.02 -3.94 -9.69
CA GLU A 196 10.13 -3.07 -10.08
C GLU A 196 10.81 -2.43 -8.86
N ALA A 197 10.03 -2.01 -7.86
CA ALA A 197 10.55 -1.48 -6.59
C ALA A 197 11.32 -2.56 -5.80
N ILE A 198 10.79 -3.78 -5.66
CA ILE A 198 11.53 -4.89 -5.04
C ILE A 198 12.84 -5.16 -5.79
N SER A 199 12.83 -5.10 -7.13
CA SER A 199 14.07 -5.27 -7.90
C SER A 199 15.10 -4.17 -7.61
N ARG A 200 14.69 -2.94 -7.31
CA ARG A 200 15.60 -1.86 -6.91
C ARG A 200 16.18 -2.13 -5.52
N ASP A 201 15.34 -2.56 -4.60
CA ASP A 201 15.75 -2.91 -3.23
C ASP A 201 16.74 -4.10 -3.25
N LEU A 202 16.47 -5.13 -4.05
CA LEU A 202 17.39 -6.25 -4.29
C LEU A 202 18.74 -5.78 -4.84
N THR A 203 18.74 -4.84 -5.79
CA THR A 203 19.99 -4.29 -6.37
C THR A 203 20.79 -3.55 -5.31
N SER A 204 20.13 -2.74 -4.49
CA SER A 204 20.76 -2.00 -3.40
C SER A 204 21.39 -2.95 -2.36
N GLN A 205 20.66 -3.99 -1.95
CA GLN A 205 21.16 -4.98 -1.00
C GLN A 205 22.31 -5.82 -1.56
N LEU A 206 22.22 -6.25 -2.83
CA LEU A 206 23.33 -6.93 -3.50
C LEU A 206 24.58 -6.05 -3.55
N LEU A 207 24.45 -4.76 -3.89
CA LEU A 207 25.57 -3.82 -3.87
C LEU A 207 26.15 -3.63 -2.47
N LYS A 208 25.32 -3.60 -1.42
CA LYS A 208 25.76 -3.50 -0.03
C LYS A 208 26.58 -4.73 0.38
N VAL A 209 26.07 -5.93 0.09
CA VAL A 209 26.78 -7.19 0.38
C VAL A 209 28.08 -7.30 -0.43
N LEU A 210 28.05 -6.98 -1.72
CA LEU A 210 29.23 -7.03 -2.59
C LEU A 210 30.28 -5.97 -2.25
N GLY A 211 29.85 -4.78 -1.83
CA GLY A 211 30.73 -3.67 -1.44
C GLY A 211 31.63 -4.01 -0.24
N THR A 212 31.14 -4.83 0.70
CA THR A 212 31.94 -5.29 1.84
C THR A 212 33.01 -6.31 1.48
N ARG A 213 32.87 -7.03 0.35
CA ARG A 213 33.72 -8.18 -0.01
C ARG A 213 34.94 -7.84 -0.86
N ARG A 214 35.12 -6.56 -1.28
CA ARG A 214 36.28 -6.08 -2.09
C ARG A 214 36.72 -7.08 -3.17
N LEU A 215 35.79 -7.46 -4.05
CA LEU A 215 35.93 -8.56 -5.02
C LEU A 215 37.25 -8.58 -5.82
N MET A 216 37.81 -7.42 -6.15
CA MET A 216 39.04 -7.30 -6.94
C MET A 216 40.33 -7.64 -6.18
N HIS A 217 40.29 -7.67 -4.85
CA HIS A 217 41.45 -7.96 -4.01
C HIS A 217 41.41 -9.37 -3.41
N MET A 218 40.36 -10.14 -3.69
CA MET A 218 40.18 -11.48 -3.13
C MET A 218 40.79 -12.55 -4.06
N PRO A 219 41.18 -13.72 -3.51
CA PRO A 219 41.61 -14.86 -4.32
C PRO A 219 40.52 -15.33 -5.28
N PHE A 220 40.92 -15.79 -6.47
CA PHE A 220 39.98 -16.19 -7.53
C PHE A 220 38.97 -17.26 -7.08
N GLU A 221 39.39 -18.24 -6.26
CA GLU A 221 38.47 -19.28 -5.75
C GLU A 221 37.33 -18.71 -4.89
N GLU A 222 37.61 -17.70 -4.07
CA GLU A 222 36.58 -17.06 -3.26
C GLU A 222 35.68 -16.16 -4.13
N PHE A 223 36.26 -15.51 -5.13
CA PHE A 223 35.52 -14.75 -6.13
C PHE A 223 34.52 -15.66 -6.87
N GLU A 224 34.95 -16.82 -7.37
CA GLU A 224 34.04 -17.77 -8.04
C GLU A 224 32.89 -18.21 -7.15
N ARG A 225 33.16 -18.52 -5.87
CA ARG A 225 32.10 -18.90 -4.92
C ARG A 225 31.08 -17.78 -4.72
N VAL A 226 31.53 -16.53 -4.57
CA VAL A 226 30.64 -15.38 -4.40
C VAL A 226 29.84 -15.12 -5.67
N MET A 227 30.48 -15.21 -6.84
CA MET A 227 29.83 -15.03 -8.12
C MET A 227 28.77 -16.11 -8.36
N ALA A 228 29.08 -17.37 -8.09
CA ALA A 228 28.12 -18.48 -8.18
C ALA A 228 26.89 -18.23 -7.29
N ALA A 229 27.09 -17.82 -6.03
CA ALA A 229 26.00 -17.48 -5.12
C ALA A 229 25.15 -16.28 -5.61
N CYS A 230 25.78 -15.26 -6.21
CA CYS A 230 25.03 -14.15 -6.83
C CYS A 230 24.19 -14.60 -8.03
N PHE A 231 24.74 -15.46 -8.89
CA PHE A 231 23.99 -16.02 -10.03
C PHE A 231 22.86 -16.94 -9.58
N GLU A 232 23.02 -17.68 -8.48
CA GLU A 232 21.92 -18.42 -7.87
C GLU A 232 20.78 -17.47 -7.43
N VAL A 233 21.09 -16.34 -6.79
CA VAL A 233 20.08 -15.33 -6.45
C VAL A 233 19.35 -14.83 -7.70
N PHE A 234 20.06 -14.48 -8.78
CA PHE A 234 19.42 -14.04 -10.03
C PHE A 234 18.55 -15.14 -10.66
N SER A 235 19.05 -16.38 -10.70
CA SER A 235 18.28 -17.51 -11.23
C SER A 235 17.00 -17.74 -10.43
N THR A 236 17.07 -17.69 -9.09
CA THR A 236 15.87 -17.84 -8.26
C THR A 236 14.87 -16.69 -8.42
N TRP A 237 15.37 -15.46 -8.67
CA TRP A 237 14.51 -14.34 -9.00
C TRP A 237 13.78 -14.58 -10.33
N ASP A 238 14.51 -14.96 -11.38
CA ASP A 238 13.93 -15.20 -12.71
C ASP A 238 12.89 -16.33 -12.66
N ASP A 239 13.20 -17.46 -11.99
CA ASP A 239 12.28 -18.59 -11.85
C ASP A 239 10.98 -18.21 -11.12
N GLU A 240 11.08 -17.51 -9.98
CA GLU A 240 9.88 -17.08 -9.23
C GLU A 240 9.12 -15.97 -9.95
N TYR A 241 9.83 -15.08 -10.66
CA TYR A 241 9.22 -14.04 -11.47
C TYR A 241 8.43 -14.63 -12.63
N ASP A 242 8.94 -15.65 -13.32
CA ASP A 242 8.24 -16.34 -14.41
C ASP A 242 6.99 -17.08 -13.90
N ARG A 243 7.05 -17.68 -12.71
CA ARG A 243 5.88 -18.26 -12.04
C ARG A 243 4.83 -17.19 -11.73
N LEU A 244 5.25 -16.02 -11.24
CA LEU A 244 4.34 -14.90 -10.97
C LEU A 244 3.74 -14.33 -12.26
N GLN A 245 4.53 -14.20 -13.33
CA GLN A 245 4.02 -13.79 -14.64
C GLN A 245 2.92 -14.73 -15.15
N SER A 246 3.13 -16.03 -14.99
CA SER A 246 2.18 -17.06 -15.40
C SER A 246 0.87 -16.91 -14.63
N LEU A 247 0.96 -16.72 -13.31
CA LEU A 247 -0.19 -16.46 -12.44
C LEU A 247 -0.93 -15.17 -12.82
N MET A 248 -0.22 -14.09 -13.13
CA MET A 248 -0.83 -12.83 -13.59
C MET A 248 -1.52 -12.97 -14.95
N ARG A 249 -0.94 -13.72 -15.89
CA ARG A 249 -1.58 -14.03 -17.18
C ARG A 249 -2.88 -14.79 -17.00
N ASP A 250 -2.93 -15.74 -16.06
CA ASP A 250 -4.15 -16.47 -15.74
C ASP A 250 -5.23 -15.58 -15.11
N ILE A 251 -4.85 -14.61 -14.28
CA ILE A 251 -5.78 -13.59 -13.75
C ILE A 251 -6.37 -12.74 -14.88
N ILE A 252 -5.53 -12.29 -15.84
CA ILE A 252 -5.98 -11.50 -17.00
C ILE A 252 -6.95 -12.31 -17.86
N LYS A 253 -6.62 -13.58 -18.16
CA LYS A 253 -7.49 -14.48 -18.93
C LYS A 253 -8.86 -14.67 -18.27
N LYS A 254 -8.91 -14.77 -16.94
CA LYS A 254 -10.17 -14.90 -16.19
C LYS A 254 -11.00 -13.62 -16.14
N LYS A 255 -10.37 -12.44 -16.14
CA LYS A 255 -11.08 -11.15 -16.07
C LYS A 255 -11.72 -10.70 -17.37
N ARG A 256 -11.32 -11.27 -18.52
CA ARG A 256 -11.99 -11.12 -19.83
C ARG A 256 -12.43 -9.66 -20.15
N ASP A 257 -11.58 -8.69 -19.83
CA ASP A 257 -11.77 -7.28 -20.22
C ASP A 257 -10.89 -6.98 -21.44
N GLU A 258 -11.54 -6.61 -22.54
CA GLU A 258 -10.95 -6.45 -23.88
C GLU A 258 -9.93 -5.29 -24.00
N GLN A 259 -9.70 -4.49 -22.96
CA GLN A 259 -8.84 -3.31 -23.05
C GLN A 259 -7.38 -3.50 -22.60
N LEU A 260 -7.00 -4.62 -22.00
CA LEU A 260 -5.64 -4.81 -21.50
C LEU A 260 -4.69 -5.35 -22.58
N ARG A 261 -4.31 -4.49 -23.54
CA ARG A 261 -2.98 -4.57 -24.15
C ARG A 261 -1.94 -4.16 -23.11
N MET A 262 -1.78 -4.98 -22.08
CA MET A 262 -0.81 -4.71 -21.03
C MET A 262 0.58 -4.99 -21.62
N ILE A 263 1.30 -3.93 -21.97
CA ILE A 263 2.69 -4.05 -22.40
C ILE A 263 3.49 -4.36 -21.15
N TRP A 264 3.90 -5.62 -21.01
CA TRP A 264 4.84 -6.08 -20.00
C TRP A 264 6.21 -5.45 -20.25
N ARG A 265 6.40 -4.20 -19.80
CA ARG A 265 7.70 -3.54 -19.77
C ARG A 265 8.25 -3.60 -18.35
N SER A 266 8.57 -4.80 -17.87
CA SER A 266 9.40 -4.93 -16.69
C SER A 266 10.86 -4.87 -17.15
N ASN A 267 11.55 -3.79 -16.80
CA ASN A 267 13.00 -3.72 -16.97
C ASN A 267 13.63 -3.69 -15.57
N PRO A 268 13.87 -4.86 -14.96
CA PRO A 268 14.36 -4.92 -13.61
C PRO A 268 15.74 -4.26 -13.49
N ALA A 269 15.92 -3.46 -12.43
CA ALA A 269 17.18 -2.75 -12.18
C ALA A 269 18.37 -3.70 -11.99
N HIS A 270 18.13 -4.89 -11.43
CA HIS A 270 19.18 -5.87 -11.13
C HIS A 270 19.80 -6.47 -12.40
N ARG A 271 19.13 -6.42 -13.54
CA ARG A 271 19.65 -6.94 -14.83
C ARG A 271 20.88 -6.18 -15.32
N ARG A 272 20.97 -4.87 -15.03
CA ARG A 272 22.18 -4.07 -15.30
C ARG A 272 23.35 -4.52 -14.43
N LEU A 273 23.08 -4.89 -13.18
CA LEU A 273 24.10 -5.38 -12.26
C LEU A 273 24.57 -6.79 -12.64
N GLN A 274 23.65 -7.66 -13.03
CA GLN A 274 23.97 -9.00 -13.56
C GLN A 274 24.90 -8.92 -14.78
N LEU A 275 24.61 -8.05 -15.76
CA LEU A 275 25.48 -7.86 -16.93
C LEU A 275 26.90 -7.38 -16.54
N ARG A 276 27.00 -6.53 -15.52
CA ARG A 276 28.31 -6.07 -15.00
C ARG A 276 29.06 -7.20 -14.31
N LEU A 277 28.36 -8.05 -13.56
CA LEU A 277 28.95 -9.23 -12.92
C LEU A 277 29.40 -10.27 -13.97
N ASP A 278 28.64 -10.47 -15.04
CA ASP A 278 29.06 -11.31 -16.18
C ASP A 278 30.34 -10.80 -16.84
N GLN A 279 30.53 -9.48 -16.93
CA GLN A 279 31.77 -8.90 -17.44
C GLN A 279 32.97 -9.14 -16.51
N MET A 280 32.76 -9.16 -15.19
CA MET A 280 33.82 -9.43 -14.21
C MET A 280 34.21 -10.90 -14.14
N ARG A 281 33.34 -11.81 -14.62
CA ARG A 281 33.60 -13.25 -14.67
C ARG A 281 34.46 -13.66 -15.88
N LYS A 282 34.44 -12.86 -16.95
CA LYS A 282 35.25 -13.06 -18.16
C LYS A 282 36.66 -12.55 -17.97
#